data_AF-A0A932T8R1-F1
#
_entry.id   AF-A0A932T8R1-F1
#
_cell.length_a   1.000
_cell.length_b   1.000
_cell.length_c   1.000
_cell.angle_alpha   90.00
_cell.angle_beta   90.00
_cell.angle_gamma   90.00
#
_symmetry.space_group_name_H-M   'P 1'
#
loop_
_entity.id
_entity.type
_entity.pdbx_description
1 polymer ?
#
loop_
_entity_poly.entity_id
_entity_poly.type
_entity_poly.pdbx_seq_one_letter_code
_entity_poly.pdbx_strand_id
1 'polypeptide(L)'
;GDNSNSCHNLSVVKIEPIPVATSGDMVTLTAVGPRDAYYEWIGVNYSLGYDKTVTLNSVNFTDEGWYHLYTHLGTCNVRHDSVYVTVKFPQATVPCSPANNTAAFTRVSNQSFSRPYHDIDQQCLRASGSQGDIRIIFSSYWYTNGRKILDGVYKTTYDQTVTDYFNVGRVFIDDINNSTRWTVMPDQNVYVSHVAGKLCVTFCELDFSGSIGYSVYHVTASGKVTEY
;
A
#
# COMPACT_ATOMS: atom_id res chain seq x y z
N GLY A 1 -34.87 -12.22 40.76
CA GLY A 1 -34.85 -10.97 39.96
C GLY A 1 -34.80 -11.39 38.52
N ASP A 2 -35.77 -10.94 37.72
CA ASP A 2 -35.97 -11.39 36.34
C ASP A 2 -34.79 -11.04 35.42
N ASN A 3 -34.05 -12.07 34.99
CA ASN A 3 -32.98 -11.99 33.99
C ASN A 3 -33.50 -11.88 32.54
N SER A 4 -34.81 -11.77 32.31
CA SER A 4 -35.40 -11.74 30.97
C SER A 4 -35.25 -10.37 30.28
N ASN A 5 -35.15 -9.28 31.04
CA ASN A 5 -35.09 -7.93 30.48
C ASN A 5 -33.67 -7.48 30.09
N SER A 6 -32.63 -8.03 30.72
CA SER A 6 -31.24 -7.70 30.40
C SER A 6 -30.81 -8.27 29.05
N CYS A 7 -31.32 -9.45 28.66
CA CYS A 7 -31.03 -10.06 27.36
C CYS A 7 -31.60 -9.28 26.17
N HIS A 8 -32.69 -8.52 26.36
CA HIS A 8 -33.26 -7.70 25.30
C HIS A 8 -32.30 -6.58 24.87
N ASN A 9 -31.46 -6.09 25.79
CA ASN A 9 -30.49 -5.04 25.50
C ASN A 9 -29.34 -5.52 24.59
N LEU A 10 -29.18 -6.83 24.37
CA LEU A 10 -28.20 -7.34 23.39
C LEU A 10 -28.67 -7.20 21.93
N SER A 11 -29.95 -6.93 21.66
CA SER A 11 -30.43 -6.80 20.27
C SER A 11 -29.94 -5.55 19.55
N VAL A 12 -29.29 -4.62 20.26
CA VAL A 12 -28.70 -3.40 19.69
C VAL A 12 -27.19 -3.52 19.44
N VAL A 13 -26.60 -4.70 19.68
CA VAL A 13 -25.18 -4.93 19.45
C VAL A 13 -24.85 -4.75 17.98
N LYS A 14 -23.94 -3.83 17.70
CA LYS A 14 -23.39 -3.60 16.36
C LYS A 14 -22.02 -2.94 16.47
N ILE A 15 -21.21 -3.10 15.44
CA ILE A 15 -19.98 -2.35 15.25
C ILE A 15 -20.35 -1.03 14.58
N GLU A 16 -19.77 0.08 15.07
CA GLU A 16 -19.91 1.36 14.37
C GLU A 16 -19.26 1.27 12.99
N PRO A 17 -19.80 1.95 11.96
CA PRO A 17 -19.18 1.98 10.65
C PRO A 17 -17.74 2.47 10.74
N ILE A 18 -16.81 1.69 10.22
CA ILE A 18 -15.40 2.08 10.18
C ILE A 18 -15.12 2.70 8.81
N PRO A 19 -14.50 3.89 8.76
CA PRO A 19 -14.05 4.45 7.50
C PRO A 19 -12.89 3.63 6.93
N VAL A 20 -12.70 3.69 5.61
CA VAL A 20 -11.49 3.21 4.96
C VAL A 20 -10.27 3.85 5.62
N ALA A 21 -9.28 3.03 6.00
CA ALA A 21 -8.08 3.49 6.67
C ALA A 21 -6.93 3.71 5.68
N THR A 22 -6.05 4.66 5.98
CA THR A 22 -4.78 4.81 5.27
C THR A 22 -3.70 4.02 5.99
N SER A 23 -2.80 3.38 5.25
CA SER A 23 -1.63 2.72 5.84
C SER A 23 -0.83 3.72 6.71
N GLY A 24 -0.54 3.31 7.95
CA GLY A 24 0.06 4.14 8.99
C GLY A 24 -0.93 4.81 9.95
N ASP A 25 -2.23 4.82 9.63
CA ASP A 25 -3.25 5.43 10.49
C ASP A 25 -3.50 4.61 11.77
N MET A 26 -4.08 5.28 12.77
CA MET A 26 -4.70 4.61 13.91
C MET A 26 -6.18 4.37 13.58
N VAL A 27 -6.65 3.12 13.74
CA VAL A 27 -8.06 2.76 13.53
C VAL A 27 -8.67 2.32 14.86
N THR A 28 -9.83 2.88 15.19
CA THR A 28 -10.57 2.52 16.40
C THR A 28 -11.84 1.77 16.01
N LEU A 29 -12.01 0.55 16.52
CA LEU A 29 -13.24 -0.24 16.37
C LEU A 29 -14.08 -0.04 17.63
N THR A 30 -15.34 0.38 17.45
CA THR A 30 -16.25 0.66 18.57
C THR A 30 -17.50 -0.19 18.45
N ALA A 31 -17.85 -0.88 19.53
CA ALA A 31 -19.11 -1.59 19.66
C ALA A 31 -20.17 -0.68 20.28
N VAL A 32 -21.38 -0.73 19.74
CA VAL A 32 -22.60 -0.23 20.39
C VAL A 32 -23.24 -1.42 21.10
N GLY A 33 -23.71 -1.21 22.33
CA GLY A 33 -24.29 -2.28 23.15
C GLY A 33 -24.42 -1.91 24.64
N PRO A 34 -24.92 -2.85 25.47
CA PRO A 34 -25.10 -2.66 26.92
C PRO A 34 -23.80 -2.35 27.66
N ARG A 35 -23.85 -1.51 28.70
CA ARG A 35 -22.65 -1.16 29.48
C ARG A 35 -22.02 -2.37 30.19
N ASP A 36 -22.86 -3.29 30.67
CA ASP A 36 -22.43 -4.42 31.50
C ASP A 36 -22.14 -5.69 30.68
N ALA A 37 -22.09 -5.54 29.35
CA ALA A 37 -21.72 -6.63 28.45
C ALA A 37 -20.20 -6.72 28.30
N TYR A 38 -19.74 -7.93 27.97
CA TYR A 38 -18.36 -8.26 27.64
C TYR A 38 -18.21 -8.35 26.12
N TYR A 39 -17.17 -7.74 25.56
CA TYR A 39 -17.01 -7.52 24.11
C TYR A 39 -15.72 -8.15 23.58
N GLU A 40 -15.77 -9.41 23.18
CA GLU A 40 -14.62 -10.10 22.60
C GLU A 40 -14.42 -9.70 21.13
N TRP A 41 -13.25 -9.15 20.84
CA TRP A 41 -12.84 -8.77 19.49
C TRP A 41 -11.80 -9.74 18.93
N ILE A 42 -12.10 -10.25 17.73
CA ILE A 42 -11.20 -11.09 16.94
C ILE A 42 -10.87 -10.33 15.66
N GLY A 43 -9.60 -9.98 15.50
CA GLY A 43 -9.08 -9.39 14.26
C GLY A 43 -8.63 -10.43 13.26
N VAL A 44 -8.04 -9.96 12.16
CA VAL A 44 -7.63 -10.81 11.02
C VAL A 44 -6.69 -11.94 11.43
N ASN A 45 -5.72 -11.63 12.30
CA ASN A 45 -4.65 -12.57 12.67
C ASN A 45 -4.54 -12.84 14.18
N TYR A 46 -5.28 -12.11 15.03
CA TYR A 46 -5.12 -12.15 16.48
C TYR A 46 -6.37 -11.62 17.21
N SER A 47 -6.50 -11.98 18.50
CA SER A 47 -7.48 -11.37 19.39
C SER A 47 -7.04 -9.94 19.76
N LEU A 48 -7.98 -9.00 19.75
CA LEU A 48 -7.71 -7.57 19.98
C LEU A 48 -7.98 -7.13 21.41
N GLY A 49 -8.84 -7.84 22.13
CA GLY A 49 -9.22 -7.50 23.49
C GLY A 49 -10.70 -7.69 23.77
N TYR A 50 -11.11 -7.20 24.94
CA TYR A 50 -12.43 -7.47 25.54
C TYR A 50 -13.25 -6.21 25.86
N ASP A 51 -12.71 -5.06 25.47
CA ASP A 51 -13.31 -3.76 25.72
C ASP A 51 -14.33 -3.40 24.65
N LYS A 52 -15.23 -2.48 25.00
CA LYS A 52 -16.21 -1.93 24.05
C LYS A 52 -15.55 -1.22 22.87
N THR A 53 -14.31 -0.79 23.05
CA THR A 53 -13.50 -0.13 22.03
C THR A 53 -12.11 -0.75 22.00
N VAL A 54 -11.62 -1.07 20.81
CA VAL A 54 -10.25 -1.55 20.58
C VAL A 54 -9.57 -0.69 19.52
N THR A 55 -8.24 -0.55 19.61
CA THR A 55 -7.46 0.31 18.71
C THR A 55 -6.40 -0.50 17.99
N LEU A 56 -6.35 -0.36 16.67
CA LEU A 56 -5.27 -0.83 15.81
C LEU A 56 -4.30 0.33 15.60
N ASN A 57 -3.05 0.14 16.03
CA ASN A 57 -2.02 1.17 15.91
C ASN A 57 -1.26 0.99 14.60
N SER A 58 -1.11 2.06 13.82
CA SER A 58 -0.33 2.07 12.58
C SER A 58 -0.73 0.93 11.63
N VAL A 59 -2.00 0.93 11.23
CA VAL A 59 -2.55 -0.13 10.37
C VAL A 59 -1.75 -0.26 9.09
N ASN A 60 -1.52 -1.49 8.66
CA ASN A 60 -0.91 -1.78 7.39
C ASN A 60 -1.76 -2.79 6.64
N PHE A 61 -1.35 -3.20 5.44
CA PHE A 61 -2.17 -4.12 4.65
C PHE A 61 -2.46 -5.43 5.41
N THR A 62 -1.64 -5.90 6.37
CA THR A 62 -1.87 -7.19 7.08
C THR A 62 -3.09 -7.11 7.98
N ASP A 63 -3.51 -5.88 8.29
CA ASP A 63 -4.67 -5.55 9.10
C ASP A 63 -5.92 -5.35 8.23
N GLU A 64 -5.82 -5.45 6.89
CA GLU A 64 -6.99 -5.50 6.02
C GLU A 64 -7.72 -6.83 6.17
N GLY A 65 -9.02 -6.78 6.46
CA GLY A 65 -9.82 -8.00 6.57
C GLY A 65 -11.07 -7.85 7.42
N TRP A 66 -11.69 -8.99 7.73
CA TRP A 66 -12.84 -9.07 8.61
C TRP A 66 -12.42 -9.05 10.07
N TYR A 67 -13.12 -8.22 10.83
CA TYR A 67 -13.05 -8.12 12.28
C TYR A 67 -14.39 -8.55 12.85
N HIS A 68 -14.34 -9.42 13.85
CA HIS A 68 -15.52 -10.04 14.45
C HIS A 68 -15.66 -9.60 15.89
N LEU A 69 -16.87 -9.22 16.26
CA LEU A 69 -17.25 -8.92 17.63
C LEU A 69 -18.15 -10.03 18.15
N TYR A 70 -17.86 -10.54 19.34
CA TYR A 70 -18.72 -11.43 20.11
C TYR A 70 -19.07 -10.77 21.44
N THR A 71 -20.37 -10.61 21.71
CA THR A 71 -20.87 -9.92 22.90
C THR A 71 -21.59 -10.88 23.83
N HIS A 72 -21.20 -10.85 25.10
CA HIS A 72 -21.68 -11.74 26.15
C HIS A 72 -22.30 -10.91 27.29
N LEU A 73 -23.48 -11.30 27.78
CA LEU A 73 -24.13 -10.65 28.92
C LEU A 73 -24.83 -11.71 29.78
N GLY A 74 -24.25 -12.04 30.94
CA GLY A 74 -24.81 -13.05 31.84
C GLY A 74 -25.04 -14.41 31.14
N THR A 75 -26.26 -14.94 31.25
CA THR A 75 -26.67 -16.21 30.62
C THR A 75 -27.37 -16.01 29.27
N CYS A 76 -27.33 -14.79 28.71
CA CYS A 76 -27.98 -14.51 27.43
C CYS A 76 -27.20 -15.15 26.27
N ASN A 77 -27.91 -15.45 25.18
CA ASN A 77 -27.27 -15.91 23.95
C ASN A 77 -26.27 -14.87 23.43
N VAL A 78 -25.10 -15.36 23.01
CA VAL A 78 -24.05 -14.52 22.41
C VAL A 78 -24.59 -13.82 21.17
N ARG A 79 -24.30 -12.53 21.06
CA ARG A 79 -24.52 -11.76 19.83
C ARG A 79 -23.21 -11.54 19.14
N HIS A 80 -23.24 -11.51 17.82
CA HIS A 80 -22.06 -11.23 17.02
C HIS A 80 -22.38 -10.22 15.93
N ASP A 81 -21.36 -9.47 15.56
CA ASP A 81 -21.36 -8.60 14.39
C ASP A 81 -19.97 -8.63 13.74
N SER A 82 -19.86 -8.18 12.51
CA SER A 82 -18.59 -8.17 11.79
C SER A 82 -18.45 -6.98 10.88
N VAL A 83 -17.23 -6.48 10.75
CA VAL A 83 -16.90 -5.33 9.91
C VAL A 83 -15.64 -5.62 9.11
N TYR A 84 -15.60 -5.14 7.86
CA TYR A 84 -14.42 -5.25 7.02
C TYR A 84 -13.63 -3.95 7.08
N VAL A 85 -12.36 -4.03 7.51
CA VAL A 85 -11.42 -2.90 7.46
C VAL A 85 -10.69 -2.96 6.13
N THR A 86 -10.82 -1.91 5.32
CA THR A 86 -10.05 -1.73 4.08
C THR A 86 -8.87 -0.80 4.33
N VAL A 87 -7.69 -1.16 3.84
CA VAL A 87 -6.48 -0.34 3.96
C VAL A 87 -6.06 0.18 2.59
N LYS A 88 -5.80 1.48 2.48
CA LYS A 88 -5.34 2.14 1.26
C LYS A 88 -3.99 2.82 1.45
N PHE A 89 -3.30 3.11 0.35
CA PHE A 89 -2.13 3.97 0.39
C PHE A 89 -2.49 5.43 0.64
N PRO A 90 -1.59 6.20 1.28
CA PRO A 90 -1.68 7.65 1.30
C PRO A 90 -1.80 8.20 -0.12
N GLN A 91 -2.66 9.20 -0.29
CA GLN A 91 -2.80 9.94 -1.54
C GLN A 91 -2.07 11.27 -1.41
N ALA A 92 -1.40 11.70 -2.47
CA ALA A 92 -0.76 13.02 -2.51
C ALA A 92 -0.77 13.58 -3.93
N THR A 93 -0.77 14.91 -4.02
CA THR A 93 -0.57 15.61 -5.30
C THR A 93 0.86 15.39 -5.77
N VAL A 94 1.02 15.03 -7.04
CA VAL A 94 2.33 14.87 -7.68
C VAL A 94 2.98 16.26 -7.84
N PRO A 95 4.21 16.49 -7.34
CA PRO A 95 4.84 17.82 -7.33
C PRO A 95 5.46 18.22 -8.68
N CYS A 96 5.50 17.31 -9.66
CA CYS A 96 6.03 17.56 -10.99
C CYS A 96 5.07 17.05 -12.09
N SER A 97 5.27 17.50 -13.33
CA SER A 97 4.47 17.07 -14.49
C SER A 97 5.37 16.63 -15.67
N PRO A 98 6.07 15.49 -15.55
CA PRO A 98 6.90 14.98 -16.64
C PRO A 98 6.04 14.59 -17.85
N ALA A 99 6.61 14.69 -19.05
CA ALA A 99 5.94 14.21 -20.25
C ALA A 99 5.68 12.70 -20.17
N ASN A 100 4.56 12.25 -20.71
CA ASN A 100 4.20 10.84 -20.64
C ASN A 100 5.23 9.96 -21.37
N ASN A 101 5.60 8.84 -20.75
CA ASN A 101 6.59 7.89 -21.24
C ASN A 101 7.96 8.53 -21.47
N THR A 102 8.40 9.36 -20.53
CA THR A 102 9.73 9.97 -20.52
C THR A 102 10.35 9.96 -19.12
N ALA A 103 11.67 10.04 -19.08
CA ALA A 103 12.45 10.31 -17.86
C ALA A 103 13.54 11.33 -18.17
N ALA A 104 13.56 12.43 -17.41
CA ALA A 104 14.55 13.49 -17.53
C ALA A 104 15.58 13.39 -16.39
N PHE A 105 16.86 13.43 -16.73
CA PHE A 105 17.98 13.27 -15.80
C PHE A 105 18.87 14.52 -15.80
N THR A 106 19.52 14.83 -14.67
CA THR A 106 20.35 16.05 -14.56
C THR A 106 21.74 15.94 -15.19
N ARG A 107 22.33 14.74 -15.31
CA ARG A 107 23.72 14.54 -15.76
C ARG A 107 23.92 13.38 -16.74
N VAL A 108 22.84 12.73 -17.14
CA VAL A 108 22.83 11.66 -18.15
C VAL A 108 21.73 11.93 -19.17
N SER A 109 21.69 11.14 -20.23
CA SER A 109 20.75 11.35 -21.34
C SER A 109 19.30 11.25 -20.86
N ASN A 110 18.44 12.15 -21.33
CA ASN A 110 17.00 11.97 -21.16
C ASN A 110 16.52 10.78 -21.98
N GLN A 111 15.48 10.12 -21.49
CA GLN A 111 14.90 8.93 -22.12
C GLN A 111 13.45 9.17 -22.54
N SER A 112 13.09 8.55 -23.67
CA SER A 112 11.72 8.45 -24.17
C SER A 112 11.42 6.99 -24.46
N PHE A 113 10.25 6.52 -24.05
CA PHE A 113 9.85 5.13 -24.13
C PHE A 113 8.70 4.95 -25.11
N SER A 114 8.79 3.96 -25.99
CA SER A 114 7.79 3.75 -27.04
C SER A 114 6.61 2.91 -26.58
N ARG A 115 6.87 1.84 -25.80
CA ARG A 115 5.84 0.86 -25.39
C ARG A 115 6.14 0.30 -23.99
N PRO A 116 5.98 1.09 -22.92
CA PRO A 116 6.03 0.54 -21.58
C PRO A 116 4.99 -0.57 -21.41
N TYR A 117 5.32 -1.63 -20.69
CA TYR A 117 4.41 -2.75 -20.48
C TYR A 117 4.57 -3.32 -19.07
N HIS A 118 3.51 -3.92 -18.57
CA HIS A 118 3.52 -4.61 -17.29
C HIS A 118 4.07 -6.03 -17.47
N ASP A 119 5.27 -6.27 -16.94
CA ASP A 119 5.92 -7.57 -16.91
C ASP A 119 5.53 -8.31 -15.62
N ILE A 120 4.60 -9.25 -15.74
CA ILE A 120 4.04 -9.99 -14.60
C ILE A 120 5.08 -10.94 -14.01
N ASP A 121 5.92 -11.55 -14.84
CA ASP A 121 6.92 -12.53 -14.41
C ASP A 121 8.06 -11.85 -13.64
N GLN A 122 8.47 -10.65 -14.08
CA GLN A 122 9.47 -9.84 -13.40
C GLN A 122 8.89 -8.84 -12.39
N GLN A 123 7.57 -8.87 -12.17
CA GLN A 123 6.89 -8.05 -11.19
C GLN A 123 7.16 -6.54 -11.36
N CYS A 124 7.25 -6.08 -12.61
CA CYS A 124 7.68 -4.70 -12.89
C CYS A 124 6.90 -4.04 -14.02
N LEU A 125 6.84 -2.71 -13.98
CA LEU A 125 6.53 -1.88 -15.15
C LEU A 125 7.85 -1.59 -15.86
N ARG A 126 8.00 -2.12 -17.08
CA ARG A 126 9.22 -1.98 -17.88
C ARG A 126 9.00 -1.00 -19.00
N ALA A 127 9.98 -0.12 -19.22
CA ALA A 127 9.97 0.80 -20.34
C ALA A 127 11.36 0.90 -20.98
N SER A 128 11.43 0.70 -22.30
CA SER A 128 12.68 0.73 -23.05
C SER A 128 12.65 1.79 -24.15
N GLY A 129 13.79 2.42 -24.36
CA GLY A 129 14.03 3.47 -25.34
C GLY A 129 15.41 3.37 -25.96
N SER A 130 15.72 4.26 -26.90
CA SER A 130 17.02 4.28 -27.59
C SER A 130 18.19 4.66 -26.69
N GLN A 131 17.93 5.32 -25.56
CA GLN A 131 18.92 5.81 -24.61
C GLN A 131 19.05 4.92 -23.35
N GLY A 132 18.25 3.86 -23.25
CA GLY A 132 18.22 3.03 -22.05
C GLY A 132 16.89 2.33 -21.77
N ASP A 133 16.86 1.65 -20.62
CA ASP A 133 15.65 1.03 -20.08
C ASP A 133 15.49 1.33 -18.60
N ILE A 134 14.25 1.59 -18.19
CA ILE A 134 13.85 1.76 -16.78
C ILE A 134 12.93 0.60 -16.39
N ARG A 135 13.12 0.08 -15.18
CA ARG A 135 12.24 -0.90 -14.56
C ARG A 135 11.77 -0.39 -13.21
N ILE A 136 10.47 -0.49 -12.98
CA ILE A 136 9.83 -0.14 -11.72
C ILE A 136 9.25 -1.43 -11.15
N ILE A 137 9.96 -2.01 -10.19
CA ILE A 137 9.64 -3.30 -9.57
C ILE A 137 8.73 -3.04 -8.36
N PHE A 138 7.60 -3.74 -8.33
CA PHE A 138 6.61 -3.70 -7.26
C PHE A 138 6.72 -4.93 -6.37
N SER A 139 6.13 -4.84 -5.17
CA SER A 139 6.11 -6.00 -4.28
C SER A 139 5.46 -7.24 -4.90
N SER A 140 6.06 -8.40 -4.64
CA SER A 140 5.52 -9.70 -5.04
C SER A 140 4.12 -9.99 -4.49
N TYR A 141 3.69 -9.29 -3.45
CA TYR A 141 2.34 -9.33 -2.90
C TYR A 141 1.25 -9.11 -3.95
N TRP A 142 1.47 -8.16 -4.87
CA TRP A 142 0.50 -7.82 -5.91
C TRP A 142 0.28 -8.99 -6.87
N TYR A 143 1.32 -9.78 -7.12
CA TYR A 143 1.32 -10.82 -8.14
C TYR A 143 0.89 -12.18 -7.60
N THR A 144 1.36 -12.54 -6.41
CA THR A 144 1.13 -13.85 -5.78
C THR A 144 -0.34 -14.16 -5.48
N ASN A 145 -1.21 -13.15 -5.45
CA ASN A 145 -2.64 -13.30 -5.16
C ASN A 145 -3.56 -12.75 -6.27
N GLY A 146 -3.02 -12.46 -7.47
CA GLY A 146 -3.80 -11.87 -8.56
C GLY A 146 -4.40 -10.50 -8.21
N ARG A 147 -3.77 -9.76 -7.28
CA ARG A 147 -4.23 -8.45 -6.85
C ARG A 147 -3.78 -7.39 -7.86
N LYS A 148 -4.56 -6.33 -8.02
CA LYS A 148 -4.14 -5.16 -8.80
C LYS A 148 -3.30 -4.26 -7.91
N ILE A 149 -2.20 -3.73 -8.45
CA ILE A 149 -1.46 -2.62 -7.84
C ILE A 149 -2.45 -1.49 -7.56
N LEU A 150 -2.34 -0.86 -6.39
CA LEU A 150 -3.28 0.19 -5.97
C LEU A 150 -2.71 1.58 -6.21
N ASP A 151 -3.60 2.56 -6.37
CA ASP A 151 -3.22 3.97 -6.49
C ASP A 151 -2.73 4.53 -5.15
N GLY A 152 -1.73 5.41 -5.19
CA GLY A 152 -1.26 6.16 -4.04
C GLY A 152 0.25 6.42 -4.05
N VAL A 153 0.77 6.78 -2.88
CA VAL A 153 2.18 7.10 -2.67
C VAL A 153 2.91 5.87 -2.15
N TYR A 154 3.88 5.41 -2.93
CA TYR A 154 4.82 4.37 -2.59
C TYR A 154 6.15 4.98 -2.16
N LYS A 155 6.97 4.18 -1.48
CA LYS A 155 8.32 4.56 -1.09
C LYS A 155 9.36 3.73 -1.83
N THR A 156 10.44 4.36 -2.27
CA THR A 156 11.55 3.63 -2.87
C THR A 156 12.26 2.73 -1.84
N THR A 157 12.92 1.67 -2.31
CA THR A 157 13.76 0.76 -1.52
C THR A 157 15.04 0.40 -2.28
N TYR A 158 16.06 -0.10 -1.58
CA TYR A 158 17.23 -0.76 -2.19
C TYR A 158 17.02 -2.24 -2.48
N ASP A 159 15.98 -2.85 -1.90
CA ASP A 159 15.68 -4.26 -2.11
C ASP A 159 15.18 -4.47 -3.54
N GLN A 160 16.01 -5.07 -4.38
CA GLN A 160 15.71 -5.34 -5.78
C GLN A 160 14.64 -6.41 -5.97
N THR A 161 14.37 -7.20 -4.94
CA THR A 161 13.40 -8.29 -4.99
C THR A 161 12.02 -7.84 -4.55
N VAL A 162 11.94 -6.76 -3.75
CA VAL A 162 10.73 -6.22 -3.14
C VAL A 162 9.82 -7.36 -2.66
N THR A 163 10.39 -8.31 -1.94
CA THR A 163 9.60 -9.49 -1.54
C THR A 163 8.65 -9.14 -0.41
N ASP A 164 7.57 -9.90 -0.29
CA ASP A 164 6.73 -10.01 0.90
C ASP A 164 5.67 -8.92 1.14
N TYR A 165 4.87 -9.22 2.17
CA TYR A 165 3.74 -8.44 2.63
C TYR A 165 4.15 -7.12 3.31
N PHE A 166 5.30 -7.07 3.97
CA PHE A 166 5.77 -5.87 4.66
C PHE A 166 6.25 -4.81 3.67
N ASN A 167 6.58 -5.21 2.45
CA ASN A 167 7.05 -4.30 1.39
C ASN A 167 5.96 -3.90 0.38
N VAL A 168 4.67 -4.11 0.70
CA VAL A 168 3.54 -3.83 -0.21
C VAL A 168 3.53 -2.40 -0.76
N GLY A 169 3.95 -1.43 0.06
CA GLY A 169 4.09 -0.01 -0.29
C GLY A 169 5.48 0.42 -0.78
N ARG A 170 6.35 -0.54 -1.11
CA ARG A 170 7.71 -0.29 -1.60
C ARG A 170 7.82 -0.53 -3.09
N VAL A 171 8.70 0.23 -3.73
CA VAL A 171 9.11 0.03 -5.13
C VAL A 171 10.62 0.12 -5.26
N PHE A 172 11.20 -0.75 -6.08
CA PHE A 172 12.58 -0.60 -6.51
C PHE A 172 12.60 -0.07 -7.93
N ILE A 173 13.44 0.93 -8.20
CA ILE A 173 13.57 1.48 -9.55
C ILE A 173 15.04 1.37 -9.95
N ASP A 174 15.28 0.76 -11.10
CA ASP A 174 16.57 0.84 -11.77
C ASP A 174 16.43 1.28 -13.21
N ASP A 175 17.53 1.85 -13.69
CA ASP A 175 17.67 2.39 -15.02
C ASP A 175 19.02 1.98 -15.59
N ILE A 176 19.08 1.71 -16.89
CA ILE A 176 20.34 1.56 -17.63
C ILE A 176 20.41 2.72 -18.60
N ASN A 177 21.39 3.61 -18.43
CA ASN A 177 21.56 4.80 -19.26
C ASN A 177 23.04 5.01 -19.55
N ASN A 178 23.37 5.20 -20.84
CA ASN A 178 24.75 5.25 -21.33
C ASN A 178 25.60 4.07 -20.80
N SER A 179 25.04 2.86 -20.87
CA SER A 179 25.64 1.60 -20.38
C SER A 179 25.96 1.56 -18.88
N THR A 180 25.47 2.51 -18.10
CA THR A 180 25.62 2.55 -16.64
C THR A 180 24.30 2.20 -15.99
N ARG A 181 24.33 1.30 -14.99
CA ARG A 181 23.15 1.00 -14.16
C ARG A 181 23.03 2.03 -13.05
N TRP A 182 21.86 2.65 -12.96
CA TRP A 182 21.46 3.61 -11.95
C TRP A 182 20.39 2.95 -11.08
N THR A 183 20.59 2.97 -9.77
CA THR A 183 19.65 2.43 -8.79
C THR A 183 19.13 3.52 -7.89
N VAL A 184 17.82 3.52 -7.64
CA VAL A 184 17.18 4.54 -6.82
C VAL A 184 17.64 4.48 -5.36
N MET A 185 17.74 5.64 -4.72
CA MET A 185 17.94 5.76 -3.27
C MET A 185 16.59 5.49 -2.53
N PRO A 186 16.57 4.94 -1.31
CA PRO A 186 15.37 4.52 -0.60
C PRO A 186 14.59 5.70 0.01
N ASP A 187 13.37 5.42 0.46
CA ASP A 187 12.48 6.31 1.23
C ASP A 187 12.00 7.59 0.50
N GLN A 188 12.16 7.63 -0.81
CA GLN A 188 11.67 8.68 -1.69
C GLN A 188 10.26 8.37 -2.20
N ASN A 189 9.47 9.40 -2.52
CA ASN A 189 8.08 9.22 -2.95
C ASN A 189 7.97 8.82 -4.42
N VAL A 190 7.13 7.83 -4.69
CA VAL A 190 6.72 7.42 -6.03
C VAL A 190 5.20 7.43 -6.10
N TYR A 191 4.65 8.01 -7.15
CA TYR A 191 3.21 8.24 -7.29
C TYR A 191 2.64 7.25 -8.30
N VAL A 192 1.77 6.37 -7.82
CA VAL A 192 1.16 5.31 -8.62
C VAL A 192 -0.32 5.64 -8.83
N SER A 193 -0.78 5.48 -10.07
CA SER A 193 -2.14 5.78 -10.49
C SER A 193 -2.56 4.87 -11.65
N HIS A 194 -3.86 4.77 -11.92
CA HIS A 194 -4.37 4.21 -13.17
C HIS A 194 -4.96 5.28 -14.09
N VAL A 195 -4.42 5.40 -15.30
CA VAL A 195 -4.91 6.36 -16.32
C VAL A 195 -5.57 5.57 -17.44
N ALA A 196 -6.88 5.73 -17.62
CA ALA A 196 -7.68 4.92 -18.56
C ALA A 196 -7.50 3.39 -18.36
N GLY A 197 -7.39 2.97 -17.09
CA GLY A 197 -7.23 1.56 -16.70
C GLY A 197 -5.81 1.02 -16.81
N LYS A 198 -4.83 1.83 -17.24
CA LYS A 198 -3.42 1.45 -17.40
C LYS A 198 -2.58 1.93 -16.23
N LEU A 199 -1.64 1.08 -15.79
CA LEU A 199 -0.73 1.45 -14.71
C LEU A 199 0.15 2.63 -15.12
N CYS A 200 0.17 3.67 -14.29
CA CYS A 200 0.93 4.90 -14.50
C CYS A 200 1.74 5.22 -13.25
N VAL A 201 3.06 5.30 -13.40
CA VAL A 201 3.99 5.66 -12.34
C VAL A 201 4.60 7.02 -12.67
N THR A 202 4.53 7.96 -11.73
CA THR A 202 5.22 9.24 -11.81
C THR A 202 6.17 9.38 -10.64
N PHE A 203 7.35 9.93 -10.91
CA PHE A 203 8.35 10.21 -9.90
C PHE A 203 9.01 11.56 -10.17
N CYS A 204 9.37 12.26 -9.10
CA CYS A 204 9.82 13.64 -9.14
C CYS A 204 11.13 13.75 -8.38
N GLU A 205 12.18 14.18 -9.09
CA GLU A 205 13.50 14.45 -8.53
C GLU A 205 14.07 13.31 -7.68
N LEU A 206 13.81 12.05 -8.08
CA LEU A 206 14.37 10.91 -7.39
C LEU A 206 15.88 10.88 -7.54
N ASP A 207 16.58 10.71 -6.43
CA ASP A 207 18.01 10.44 -6.39
C ASP A 207 18.28 8.99 -6.82
N PHE A 208 19.24 8.84 -7.74
CA PHE A 208 19.81 7.58 -8.17
C PHE A 208 21.32 7.58 -7.93
N SER A 209 21.87 6.40 -7.65
CA SER A 209 23.30 6.14 -7.60
C SER A 209 23.72 5.18 -8.70
N GLY A 210 24.85 5.45 -9.35
CA GLY A 210 25.45 4.56 -10.35
C GLY A 210 26.97 4.59 -10.23
N SER A 211 27.63 3.50 -10.65
CA SER A 211 29.08 3.37 -10.58
C SER A 211 29.69 3.34 -11.98
N ILE A 212 30.70 4.18 -12.20
CA ILE A 212 31.51 4.16 -13.42
C ILE A 212 32.95 3.91 -12.99
N GLY A 213 33.44 2.70 -13.25
CA GLY A 213 34.70 2.21 -12.67
C GLY A 213 34.58 2.10 -11.15
N TYR A 214 35.49 2.76 -10.42
CA TYR A 214 35.52 2.76 -8.94
C TYR A 214 34.80 3.96 -8.32
N SER A 215 34.28 4.89 -9.13
CA SER A 215 33.63 6.11 -8.64
C SER A 215 32.11 5.95 -8.63
N VAL A 216 31.49 6.38 -7.53
CA VAL A 216 30.03 6.47 -7.38
C VAL A 216 29.58 7.87 -7.78
N TYR A 217 28.54 7.93 -8.60
CA TYR A 217 27.92 9.14 -9.07
C TYR A 217 26.47 9.18 -8.65
N HIS A 218 25.96 10.39 -8.47
CA HIS A 218 24.55 10.65 -8.19
C HIS A 218 23.94 11.48 -9.31
N VAL A 219 22.72 11.10 -9.68
CA VAL A 219 21.87 11.84 -10.61
C VAL A 219 20.48 11.91 -10.03
N THR A 220 19.74 12.96 -10.40
CA THR A 220 18.31 13.02 -10.11
C THR A 220 17.52 12.77 -11.38
N ALA A 221 16.33 12.16 -11.23
CA ALA A 221 15.44 11.89 -12.34
C ALA A 221 13.99 12.26 -12.01
N SER A 222 13.30 12.85 -13.00
CA SER A 222 11.85 13.01 -12.97
C SER A 222 11.24 12.33 -14.19
N GLY A 223 10.22 11.51 -14.01
CA GLY A 223 9.69 10.71 -15.10
C GLY A 223 8.25 10.28 -14.88
N LYS A 224 7.60 9.94 -16.00
CA LYS A 224 6.24 9.39 -16.04
C LYS A 224 6.25 8.20 -16.99
N VAL A 225 5.87 7.03 -16.50
CA VAL A 225 5.81 5.78 -17.25
C VAL A 225 4.39 5.24 -17.17
N THR A 226 3.71 5.15 -18.31
CA THR A 226 2.35 4.61 -18.42
C THR A 226 2.37 3.39 -19.33
N GLU A 227 1.80 2.30 -18.84
CA GLU A 227 1.57 1.06 -19.59
C GLU A 227 0.86 1.32 -20.93
N TYR A 228 1.30 0.62 -21.97
CA TYR A 228 0.80 0.72 -23.34
C TYR A 228 -0.55 0.02 -23.56
#